data_AF-A0A1D6KXI6-F1
#
_entry.id   AF-A0A1D6KXI6-F1
#
_cell.length_a   1.000
_cell.length_b   1.000
_cell.length_c   1.000
_cell.angle_alpha   90.00
_cell.angle_beta   90.00
_cell.angle_gamma   90.00
#
_symmetry.space_group_name_H-M   'P 1'
#
loop_
_entity.id
_entity.type
_entity.pdbx_description
1 polymer ?
#
loop_
_entity_poly.entity_id
_entity_poly.type
_entity_poly.pdbx_seq_one_letter_code
_entity_poly.pdbx_strand_id
1 'polypeptide(L)'
;MMHQLFGEVMSALEKMTRGVAWGDLDILVVDMPPGTGDAQLSMSQRLRLSGALIVSTPQDIALIDARRGANMFRKVQVPILGLVENMSCFKCPKCGEKSYIFGEGGAQRTAEEMDMKLLGDVSESCDCNWHQFLSYDEYARMFYI
;
A
#
# COMPACT_ATOMS: atom_id res chain seq x y z
N MET A 1 13.10 -20.71 0.11
CA MET A 1 12.18 -19.94 1.00
C MET A 1 11.18 -19.08 0.21
N MET A 2 11.63 -18.22 -0.71
CA MET A 2 10.74 -17.33 -1.50
C MET A 2 9.68 -18.08 -2.35
N HIS A 3 10.04 -19.25 -2.88
CA HIS A 3 9.13 -20.12 -3.64
C HIS A 3 7.97 -20.72 -2.82
N GLN A 4 8.13 -20.82 -1.50
CA GLN A 4 7.17 -21.47 -0.60
C GLN A 4 6.12 -20.46 -0.10
N LEU A 5 6.56 -19.24 0.25
CA LEU A 5 5.67 -18.11 0.55
C LEU A 5 4.75 -17.77 -0.63
N PHE A 6 5.24 -17.88 -1.85
CA PHE A 6 4.44 -17.63 -3.06
C PHE A 6 3.27 -18.62 -3.19
N GLY A 7 3.49 -19.90 -2.90
CA GLY A 7 2.43 -20.91 -2.93
C GLY A 7 1.36 -20.69 -1.86
N GLU A 8 1.76 -20.19 -0.69
CA GLU A 8 0.86 -19.91 0.43
C GLU A 8 -0.06 -18.71 0.16
N VAL A 9 0.48 -17.61 -0.37
CA VAL A 9 -0.31 -16.41 -0.75
C VAL A 9 -1.35 -16.78 -1.82
N MET A 10 -0.95 -17.55 -2.82
CA MET A 10 -1.86 -17.96 -3.90
C MET A 10 -2.95 -18.91 -3.40
N SER A 11 -2.62 -19.84 -2.51
CA SER A 11 -3.59 -20.74 -1.86
C SER A 11 -4.59 -19.97 -1.00
N ALA A 12 -4.12 -18.96 -0.26
CA ALA A 12 -4.97 -18.09 0.54
C ALA A 12 -5.94 -17.28 -0.34
N LEU A 13 -5.46 -16.68 -1.44
CA LEU A 13 -6.30 -15.94 -2.38
C LEU A 13 -7.37 -16.82 -3.03
N GLU A 14 -7.03 -18.04 -3.44
CA GLU A 14 -8.01 -18.97 -4.03
C GLU A 14 -9.07 -19.39 -3.00
N LYS A 15 -8.67 -19.64 -1.75
CA LYS A 15 -9.61 -19.92 -0.66
C LYS A 15 -10.48 -18.71 -0.33
N MET A 16 -9.93 -17.49 -0.31
CA MET A 16 -10.71 -16.29 -0.04
C MET A 16 -11.68 -15.97 -1.18
N THR A 17 -11.31 -16.22 -2.44
CA THR A 17 -12.19 -15.91 -3.57
C THR A 17 -13.25 -16.97 -3.85
N ARG A 18 -13.01 -18.24 -3.51
CA ARG A 18 -13.92 -19.37 -3.83
C ARG A 18 -14.43 -20.17 -2.64
N GLY A 19 -13.71 -20.12 -1.52
CA GLY A 19 -13.99 -20.90 -0.32
C GLY A 19 -14.66 -20.11 0.81
N VAL A 20 -14.92 -18.82 0.62
CA VAL A 20 -15.57 -17.95 1.61
C VAL A 20 -16.89 -17.42 1.04
N ALA A 21 -17.96 -17.60 1.80
CA ALA A 21 -19.28 -17.05 1.46
C ALA A 21 -19.36 -15.60 1.92
N TRP A 22 -18.86 -14.67 1.10
CA TRP A 22 -18.91 -13.23 1.39
C TRP A 22 -20.33 -12.64 1.34
N GLY A 23 -21.29 -13.33 0.69
CA GLY A 23 -22.62 -12.79 0.42
C GLY A 23 -22.58 -11.71 -0.65
N ASP A 24 -23.41 -10.69 -0.51
CA ASP A 24 -23.40 -9.51 -1.38
C ASP A 24 -22.21 -8.61 -0.98
N LEU A 25 -21.14 -8.66 -1.79
CA LEU A 25 -19.89 -7.96 -1.52
C LEU A 25 -19.65 -6.87 -2.57
N ASP A 26 -19.68 -5.61 -2.14
CA ASP A 26 -19.42 -4.46 -3.02
C ASP A 26 -17.92 -4.23 -3.25
N ILE A 27 -17.10 -4.42 -2.20
CA ILE A 27 -15.67 -4.10 -2.20
C ILE A 27 -14.90 -5.18 -1.43
N LEU A 28 -13.84 -5.71 -2.06
CA LEU A 28 -12.87 -6.58 -1.41
C LEU A 28 -11.51 -5.88 -1.38
N VAL A 29 -11.03 -5.51 -0.19
CA VAL A 29 -9.68 -4.96 -0.04
C VAL A 29 -8.68 -6.08 0.22
N VAL A 30 -7.65 -6.19 -0.60
CA VAL A 30 -6.56 -7.16 -0.40
C VAL A 30 -5.28 -6.41 0.00
N ASP A 31 -4.77 -6.71 1.19
CA ASP A 31 -3.46 -6.24 1.68
C ASP A 31 -2.38 -7.22 1.19
N MET A 32 -1.51 -6.75 0.30
CA MET A 32 -0.41 -7.56 -0.22
C MET A 32 0.90 -7.19 0.46
N PRO A 33 1.76 -8.18 0.77
CA PRO A 33 3.06 -7.91 1.34
C PRO A 33 3.90 -7.05 0.37
N PRO A 34 4.81 -6.20 0.90
CA PRO A 34 5.79 -5.49 0.08
C PRO A 34 6.67 -6.49 -0.69
N GLY A 35 7.11 -6.16 -1.91
CA GLY A 35 7.99 -7.09 -2.65
C GLY A 35 8.20 -6.84 -4.14
N THR A 36 8.80 -7.84 -4.80
CA THR A 36 9.45 -7.80 -6.13
C THR A 36 8.53 -7.68 -7.35
N GLY A 37 7.22 -7.49 -7.15
CA GLY A 37 6.27 -7.42 -8.26
C GLY A 37 5.68 -8.76 -8.68
N ASP A 38 6.29 -9.90 -8.36
CA ASP A 38 5.84 -11.21 -8.89
C ASP A 38 4.48 -11.66 -8.32
N ALA A 39 4.27 -11.47 -7.01
CA ALA A 39 3.01 -11.85 -6.34
C ALA A 39 1.86 -10.98 -6.81
N GLN A 40 2.16 -9.69 -6.95
CA GLN A 40 1.28 -8.65 -7.43
C GLN A 40 0.91 -8.90 -8.91
N LEU A 41 1.89 -9.32 -9.74
CA LEU A 41 1.70 -9.71 -11.14
C LEU A 41 0.80 -10.95 -11.25
N SER A 42 1.12 -11.99 -10.48
CA SER A 42 0.36 -13.24 -10.48
C SER A 42 -1.10 -13.03 -10.04
N MET A 43 -1.33 -12.12 -9.09
CA MET A 43 -2.68 -11.75 -8.67
C MET A 43 -3.43 -11.00 -9.76
N SER A 44 -2.81 -9.98 -10.38
CA SER A 44 -3.42 -9.19 -11.47
C SER A 44 -3.80 -10.02 -12.71
N GLN A 45 -3.10 -11.14 -12.95
CA GLN A 45 -3.43 -12.06 -14.05
C GLN A 45 -4.63 -12.96 -13.75
N ARG A 46 -4.93 -13.23 -12.47
CA ARG A 46 -5.98 -14.17 -12.05
C ARG A 46 -7.26 -13.46 -11.61
N LEU A 47 -7.13 -12.28 -11.03
CA LEU A 47 -8.25 -11.46 -10.56
C LEU A 47 -8.38 -10.24 -11.45
N ARG A 48 -9.62 -9.89 -11.80
CA ARG A 48 -9.92 -8.59 -12.39
C ARG A 48 -9.92 -7.56 -11.28
N LEU A 49 -8.84 -6.78 -11.20
CA LEU A 49 -8.68 -5.72 -10.22
C LEU A 49 -9.35 -4.45 -10.74
N SER A 50 -10.10 -3.77 -9.87
CA SER A 50 -10.73 -2.49 -10.19
C SER A 50 -9.72 -1.35 -10.02
N GLY A 51 -8.77 -1.50 -9.10
CA GLY A 51 -7.64 -0.60 -9.00
C GLY A 51 -6.66 -0.96 -7.88
N ALA A 52 -5.56 -0.21 -7.84
CA ALA A 52 -4.53 -0.32 -6.82
C ALA A 52 -4.37 1.01 -6.07
N LEU A 53 -4.29 0.93 -4.75
CA LEU A 53 -3.98 2.01 -3.83
C LEU A 53 -2.56 1.79 -3.30
N ILE A 54 -1.70 2.79 -3.49
CA ILE A 54 -0.30 2.72 -3.06
C ILE A 54 -0.17 3.49 -1.75
N VAL A 55 0.52 2.91 -0.78
CA VAL A 55 0.79 3.52 0.52
C VAL A 55 2.29 3.52 0.74
N SER A 56 2.86 4.67 1.08
CA SER A 56 4.31 4.80 1.29
C SER A 56 4.60 5.78 2.41
N THR A 57 5.76 5.65 3.04
CA THR A 57 6.30 6.71 3.91
C THR A 57 7.04 7.76 3.06
N PRO A 58 7.30 8.98 3.59
CA PRO A 58 8.04 10.02 2.86
C PRO A 58 9.52 9.69 2.61
N GLN A 59 10.01 8.55 3.10
CA GLN A 59 11.40 8.13 3.03
C GLN A 59 11.75 7.58 1.65
N ASP A 60 12.97 7.84 1.17
CA ASP A 60 13.39 7.42 -0.17
C ASP A 60 13.29 5.90 -0.41
N ILE A 61 13.57 5.08 0.62
CA ILE A 61 13.52 3.61 0.53
C ILE A 61 12.09 3.14 0.23
N ALA A 62 11.11 3.63 0.99
CA ALA A 62 9.70 3.31 0.75
C ALA A 62 9.23 3.84 -0.61
N LEU A 63 9.63 5.06 -0.97
CA LEU A 63 9.25 5.65 -2.26
C LEU A 63 9.82 4.88 -3.46
N ILE A 64 11.01 4.26 -3.34
CA ILE A 64 11.55 3.38 -4.39
C ILE A 64 10.62 2.19 -4.62
N ASP A 65 10.10 1.58 -3.57
CA ASP A 65 9.21 0.42 -3.69
C ASP A 65 7.81 0.82 -4.16
N ALA A 66 7.31 1.98 -3.72
CA ALA A 66 6.08 2.57 -4.25
C ALA A 66 6.16 2.79 -5.76
N ARG A 67 7.28 3.37 -6.25
CA ARG A 67 7.53 3.56 -7.69
C ARG A 67 7.59 2.25 -8.45
N ARG A 68 8.21 1.22 -7.88
CA ARG A 68 8.30 -0.10 -8.51
C ARG A 68 6.93 -0.75 -8.67
N GLY A 69 6.11 -0.76 -7.62
CA GLY A 69 4.76 -1.33 -7.69
C GLY A 69 3.83 -0.58 -8.62
N ALA A 70 3.84 0.76 -8.57
CA ALA A 70 3.11 1.60 -9.52
C ALA A 70 3.42 1.24 -10.98
N ASN A 71 4.71 1.14 -11.31
CA ASN A 71 5.15 0.76 -12.65
C ASN A 71 4.73 -0.67 -13.02
N MET A 72 4.70 -1.59 -12.07
CA MET A 72 4.20 -2.94 -12.32
C MET A 72 2.71 -2.91 -12.67
N PHE A 73 1.86 -2.22 -11.88
CA PHE A 73 0.42 -2.11 -12.16
C PHE A 73 0.12 -1.51 -13.52
N ARG A 74 0.89 -0.51 -13.94
CA ARG A 74 0.77 0.06 -15.29
C ARG A 74 1.04 -0.98 -16.37
N LYS A 75 2.03 -1.85 -16.19
CA LYS A 75 2.34 -2.92 -17.17
C LYS A 75 1.20 -3.93 -17.30
N VAL A 76 0.49 -4.21 -16.21
CA VAL A 76 -0.69 -5.10 -16.22
C VAL A 76 -2.02 -4.37 -16.39
N GLN A 77 -1.98 -3.08 -16.75
CA GLN A 77 -3.15 -2.25 -17.03
C GLN A 77 -4.13 -2.13 -15.85
N VAL A 78 -3.63 -2.23 -14.62
CA VAL A 78 -4.43 -1.99 -13.41
C VAL A 78 -4.44 -0.48 -13.12
N PRO A 79 -5.62 0.16 -12.98
CA PRO A 79 -5.72 1.58 -12.64
C PRO A 79 -5.10 1.87 -11.27
N ILE A 80 -4.24 2.89 -11.18
CA ILE A 80 -3.75 3.39 -9.89
C ILE A 80 -4.74 4.43 -9.40
N LEU A 81 -5.42 4.13 -8.28
CA LEU A 81 -6.42 5.00 -7.67
C LEU A 81 -5.78 6.20 -6.98
N GLY A 82 -4.56 6.02 -6.46
CA GLY A 82 -3.73 7.09 -5.93
C GLY A 82 -2.65 6.60 -4.97
N LEU A 83 -1.93 7.58 -4.42
CA LEU A 83 -0.90 7.42 -3.41
C LEU A 83 -1.39 8.01 -2.09
N VAL A 84 -1.16 7.29 -0.99
CA VAL A 84 -1.36 7.77 0.38
C VAL A 84 0.00 7.84 1.06
N GLU A 85 0.30 8.98 1.67
CA GLU A 85 1.49 9.14 2.49
C GLU A 85 1.20 8.68 3.93
N ASN A 86 1.86 7.63 4.38
CA ASN A 86 1.84 7.20 5.77
C ASN A 86 2.98 7.85 6.55
N MET A 87 2.82 7.99 7.87
CA MET A 87 3.82 8.58 8.76
C MET A 87 4.29 9.98 8.32
N SER A 88 3.36 10.81 7.82
CA SER A 88 3.69 12.13 7.24
C SER A 88 4.29 13.10 8.27
N CYS A 89 3.77 13.05 9.50
CA CYS A 89 4.32 13.80 10.62
C CYS A 89 4.02 13.13 11.96
N PHE A 90 4.89 13.38 12.92
CA PHE A 90 4.65 13.09 14.33
C PHE A 90 4.10 14.35 15.00
N LYS A 91 2.91 14.26 15.61
CA LYS A 91 2.39 15.35 16.44
C LYS A 91 2.65 15.01 17.89
N CYS A 92 3.39 15.87 18.58
CA CYS A 92 3.67 15.68 19.99
C CYS A 92 2.35 15.66 20.79
N PRO A 93 2.05 14.60 21.55
CA PRO A 93 0.79 14.51 22.31
C PRO A 93 0.74 15.50 23.49
N LYS A 94 1.87 16.09 23.88
CA LYS A 94 1.95 17.04 25.00
C LYS A 94 1.81 18.50 24.58
N CYS A 95 2.41 18.90 23.45
CA CYS A 95 2.39 20.31 23.00
C CYS A 95 1.66 20.51 21.67
N GLY A 96 1.28 19.45 20.96
CA GLY A 96 0.59 19.53 19.68
C GLY A 96 1.47 19.93 18.48
N GLU A 97 2.77 20.14 18.71
CA GLU A 97 3.74 20.50 17.68
C GLU A 97 3.97 19.35 16.69
N LYS A 98 4.09 19.68 15.41
CA LYS A 98 4.38 18.72 14.34
C LYS A 98 5.88 18.61 14.11
N SER A 99 6.38 17.40 14.01
CA SER A 99 7.77 17.08 13.66
C SER A 99 7.79 16.11 12.49
N TYR A 100 8.57 16.45 11.46
CA TYR A 100 8.70 15.67 10.24
C TYR A 100 9.93 14.76 10.34
N ILE A 101 9.83 13.76 11.21
CA ILE A 101 10.95 12.86 11.57
C ILE A 101 11.47 12.09 10.35
N PHE A 102 10.58 11.83 9.38
CA PHE A 102 10.85 11.02 8.20
C PHE A 102 10.96 11.83 6.90
N GLY A 103 11.03 13.16 7.00
CA GLY A 103 11.04 14.07 5.85
C GLY A 103 9.64 14.55 5.46
N GLU A 104 9.59 15.50 4.52
CA GLU A 104 8.35 16.14 4.07
C GLU A 104 8.27 16.18 2.54
N GLY A 105 7.07 15.94 2.01
CA GLY A 105 6.73 16.08 0.59
C GLY A 105 7.31 14.99 -0.32
N GLY A 106 7.85 13.90 0.24
CA GLY A 106 8.39 12.78 -0.53
C GLY A 106 7.34 12.08 -1.37
N ALA A 107 6.17 11.79 -0.80
CA ALA A 107 5.06 11.19 -1.54
C ALA A 107 4.45 12.17 -2.54
N GLN A 108 4.36 13.47 -2.21
CA GLN A 108 3.84 14.46 -3.15
C GLN A 108 4.69 14.55 -4.41
N ARG A 109 6.01 14.68 -4.28
CA ARG A 109 6.93 14.67 -5.43
C ARG A 109 6.81 13.39 -6.24
N THR A 110 6.73 12.24 -5.56
CA THR A 110 6.57 10.95 -6.22
C THR A 110 5.23 10.83 -6.97
N ALA A 111 4.14 11.35 -6.39
CA ALA A 111 2.83 11.37 -7.05
C ALA A 111 2.87 12.21 -8.34
N GLU A 112 3.50 13.38 -8.29
CA GLU A 112 3.67 14.27 -9.46
C GLU A 112 4.57 13.63 -10.53
N GLU A 113 5.75 13.12 -10.15
CA GLU A 113 6.69 12.44 -11.06
C GLU A 113 6.07 11.25 -11.78
N MET A 114 5.20 10.53 -11.06
CA MET A 114 4.56 9.35 -11.61
C MET A 114 3.22 9.64 -12.27
N ASP A 115 2.68 10.86 -12.28
CA ASP A 115 1.30 11.12 -12.73
C ASP A 115 0.28 10.26 -11.96
N MET A 116 0.29 10.39 -10.63
CA MET A 116 -0.64 9.76 -9.71
C MET A 116 -1.30 10.83 -8.83
N LYS A 117 -2.52 10.57 -8.37
CA LYS A 117 -3.19 11.45 -7.41
C LYS A 117 -2.70 11.15 -6.00
N LEU A 118 -2.17 12.15 -5.29
CA LEU A 118 -2.01 12.08 -3.84
C LEU A 118 -3.40 12.21 -3.20
N LEU A 119 -3.83 11.18 -2.48
CA LEU A 119 -5.17 11.11 -1.87
C LEU A 119 -5.21 11.75 -0.49
N GLY A 120 -4.05 11.82 0.18
CA GLY A 120 -3.91 12.42 1.50
C GLY A 120 -2.74 11.82 2.26
N ASP A 121 -2.60 12.26 3.50
CA ASP A 121 -1.56 11.84 4.41
C ASP A 121 -2.13 11.38 5.76
N VAL A 122 -1.43 10.43 6.40
CA VAL A 122 -1.78 9.87 7.71
C VAL A 122 -0.67 10.19 8.71
N SER A 123 -1.02 10.95 9.74
CA SER A 123 -0.10 11.31 10.83
C SER A 123 -0.08 10.25 11.95
N GLU A 124 1.07 10.10 12.61
CA GLU A 124 1.32 9.17 13.74
C GLU A 124 0.48 9.47 15.00
N SER A 125 -0.25 10.59 15.02
CA SER A 125 -0.91 11.13 16.22
C SER A 125 -2.43 11.10 16.21
N CYS A 126 -3.04 10.52 15.16
CA CYS A 126 -4.49 10.30 15.20
C CYS A 126 -4.79 9.28 16.30
N ASP A 127 -5.74 9.59 17.20
CA ASP A 127 -6.24 8.78 18.33
C ASP A 127 -6.89 7.46 17.88
N CYS A 128 -6.18 6.70 17.07
CA CYS A 128 -6.59 5.42 16.54
C CYS A 128 -5.48 4.45 16.92
N ASN A 129 -5.87 3.26 17.36
CA ASN A 129 -4.98 2.19 17.81
C ASN A 129 -4.11 1.59 16.65
N TRP A 130 -3.75 2.40 15.64
CA TRP A 130 -2.92 2.07 14.48
C TRP A 130 -1.46 1.82 14.83
N HIS A 131 -1.05 2.10 16.08
CA HIS A 131 0.30 1.84 16.56
C HIS A 131 0.78 0.40 16.36
N GLN A 132 -0.10 -0.58 16.10
CA GLN A 132 0.32 -1.95 15.80
C GLN A 132 0.35 -2.27 14.29
N PHE A 133 -0.42 -1.53 13.48
CA PHE A 133 -0.56 -1.80 12.04
C PHE A 133 0.42 -1.00 11.17
N LEU A 134 0.80 0.19 11.63
CA LEU A 134 1.64 1.11 10.87
C LEU A 134 3.06 1.24 11.45
N SER A 135 3.27 1.09 12.77
CA SER A 135 4.58 1.31 13.41
C SER A 135 5.69 0.35 12.98
N TYR A 136 5.35 -0.76 12.32
CA TYR A 136 6.30 -1.77 11.89
C TYR A 136 6.74 -1.65 10.43
N ASP A 137 6.18 -0.71 9.66
CA ASP A 137 6.50 -0.58 8.24
C ASP A 137 7.28 0.70 7.93
N GLU A 138 8.59 0.53 7.80
CA GLU A 138 9.47 1.44 7.06
C GLU A 138 9.28 1.30 5.53
N TYR A 139 8.35 0.45 5.08
CA TYR A 139 8.20 0.05 3.68
C TYR A 139 6.84 0.45 3.09
N ALA A 140 6.81 0.59 1.76
CA ALA A 140 5.57 0.85 1.02
C ALA A 140 4.66 -0.39 1.03
N ARG A 141 3.37 -0.19 1.30
CA ARG A 141 2.31 -1.19 1.19
C ARG A 141 1.40 -0.91 0.00
N MET A 142 0.75 -1.95 -0.51
CA MET A 142 -0.18 -1.82 -1.64
C MET A 142 -1.47 -2.53 -1.31
N PHE A 143 -2.57 -1.79 -1.37
CA PHE A 143 -3.91 -2.31 -1.23
C PHE A 143 -4.57 -2.41 -2.60
N TYR A 144 -5.40 -3.43 -2.77
CA TYR A 144 -6.13 -3.69 -4.00
C TYR A 144 -7.62 -3.63 -3.76
N ILE A 145 -8.36 -3.19 -4.78
CA ILE A 145 -9.82 -3.08 -4.79
C ILE A 145 -10.35 -3.78 -6.04
#